data_AF-A0AA39IWP1-F1
#
_entry.id   AF-A0AA39IWP1-F1
#
_cell.length_a   1.000
_cell.length_b   1.000
_cell.length_c   1.000
_cell.angle_alpha   90.00
_cell.angle_beta   90.00
_cell.angle_gamma   90.00
#
_symmetry.space_group_name_H-M   'P 1'
#
loop_
_entity.id
_entity.type
_entity.pdbx_description
1 polymer ?
#
loop_
_entity_poly.entity_id
_entity_poly.type
_entity_poly.pdbx_seq_one_letter_code
_entity_poly.pdbx_strand_id
1 'polypeptide(L)'
;MSSHVIMVVCKEYQIAREVEREMGYNGIFTQALIDALRLGNLKPHSLEFNSEIEKALYPHRKVLAQLISNPNKLDDALVPAKVWLNSLKKQPLVIHWTGGLTLNDLARINNYFFRCVLKFSKKCPLDWATGLTMSHAQTLVVAYRHRELFLQDEECPPEAESESIDRFAIEKGWERLVDFTGCTTDVKIKPEVVDVDMEALILLEKRMFDTSEDTGFAGNHQ
;
A
#
# COMPACT_ATOMS: atom_id res chain seq x y z
N MET A 1 12.28 -1.07 -28.66
CA MET A 1 11.39 -0.21 -27.85
C MET A 1 12.11 0.13 -26.56
N SER A 2 12.48 1.39 -26.33
CA SER A 2 13.08 1.82 -25.07
C SER A 2 11.97 2.15 -24.08
N SER A 3 11.89 1.40 -23.00
CA SER A 3 11.01 1.70 -21.87
C SER A 3 11.71 2.72 -20.96
N HIS A 4 11.00 3.77 -20.57
CA HIS A 4 11.50 4.81 -19.68
C HIS A 4 10.74 4.72 -18.36
N VAL A 5 11.44 4.89 -17.24
CA VAL A 5 10.87 4.96 -15.90
C VAL A 5 11.16 6.34 -15.35
N ILE A 6 10.12 7.06 -14.94
CA ILE A 6 10.24 8.35 -14.26
C ILE A 6 10.08 8.10 -12.77
N MET A 7 11.09 8.48 -11.99
CA MET A 7 11.05 8.45 -10.53
C MET A 7 11.01 9.88 -10.03
N VAL A 8 9.93 10.23 -9.33
CA VAL A 8 9.80 11.51 -8.66
C VAL A 8 10.00 11.30 -7.16
N VAL A 9 10.86 12.12 -6.59
CA VAL A 9 11.42 11.96 -5.24
C VAL A 9 10.51 12.50 -4.16
N CYS A 10 9.73 13.50 -4.51
CA CYS A 10 8.95 14.32 -3.60
C CYS A 10 7.61 14.62 -4.28
N LYS A 11 6.54 14.73 -3.47
CA LYS A 11 5.23 15.15 -3.99
C LYS A 11 5.31 16.57 -4.53
N GLU A 12 4.32 16.99 -5.33
CA GLU A 12 4.30 18.31 -5.98
C GLU A 12 4.47 19.48 -5.00
N TYR A 13 4.07 19.31 -3.73
CA TYR A 13 4.19 20.30 -2.66
C TYR A 13 5.45 20.16 -1.78
N GLN A 14 6.36 19.26 -2.12
CA GLN A 14 7.59 19.00 -1.36
C GLN A 14 8.82 19.45 -2.14
N ILE A 15 9.86 19.86 -1.42
CA ILE A 15 11.11 20.37 -2.02
C ILE A 15 12.22 19.33 -1.86
N ALA A 16 12.83 18.94 -2.97
CA ALA A 16 14.06 18.14 -2.94
C ALA A 16 15.20 18.98 -2.34
N ARG A 17 15.90 18.41 -1.36
CA ARG A 17 17.06 19.05 -0.73
C ARG A 17 18.36 18.46 -1.27
N GLU A 18 19.33 19.34 -1.48
CA GLU A 18 20.72 19.01 -1.76
C GLU A 18 21.56 19.19 -0.49
N VAL A 19 22.57 18.35 -0.34
CA VAL A 19 23.51 18.42 0.78
C VAL A 19 24.92 18.53 0.22
N GLU A 20 25.67 19.49 0.73
CA GLU A 20 27.08 19.69 0.40
C GLU A 20 27.93 18.55 0.96
N ARG A 21 28.80 17.98 0.12
CA ARG A 21 29.73 16.91 0.48
C ARG A 21 31.09 17.14 -0.19
N GLU A 22 32.07 16.29 0.15
CA GLU A 22 33.47 16.38 -0.30
C GLU A 22 33.66 16.47 -1.82
N MET A 23 32.72 15.96 -2.62
CA MET A 23 32.78 15.96 -4.09
C MET A 23 31.76 16.93 -4.74
N GLY A 24 31.13 17.81 -3.96
CA GLY A 24 30.12 18.77 -4.42
C GLY A 24 28.75 18.59 -3.75
N TYR A 25 27.71 19.21 -4.33
CA TYR A 25 26.33 19.08 -3.87
C TYR A 25 25.67 17.83 -4.47
N ASN A 26 25.07 17.00 -3.63
CA ASN A 26 24.25 15.87 -4.07
C ASN A 26 22.84 15.98 -3.49
N GLY A 27 21.82 15.76 -4.31
CA GLY A 27 20.44 15.59 -3.86
C GLY A 27 20.33 14.40 -2.90
N ILE A 28 19.60 14.56 -1.78
CA ILE A 28 19.45 13.50 -0.75
C ILE A 28 18.98 12.19 -1.36
N PHE A 29 18.01 12.24 -2.27
CA PHE A 29 17.52 11.07 -2.97
C PHE A 29 18.54 10.49 -3.95
N THR A 30 19.17 11.33 -4.76
CA THR A 30 20.19 10.88 -5.70
C THR A 30 21.30 10.16 -4.96
N GLN A 31 21.70 10.67 -3.79
CA GLN A 31 22.67 10.03 -2.93
C GLN A 31 22.13 8.72 -2.33
N ALA A 32 20.91 8.70 -1.78
CA ALA A 32 20.31 7.48 -1.25
C ALA A 32 20.15 6.39 -2.31
N LEU A 33 19.80 6.77 -3.54
CA LEU A 33 19.69 5.88 -4.69
C LEU A 33 21.08 5.36 -5.09
N ILE A 34 22.06 6.25 -5.22
CA ILE A 34 23.46 5.88 -5.51
C ILE A 34 24.00 4.94 -4.44
N ASP A 35 23.76 5.22 -3.16
CA ASP A 35 24.21 4.39 -2.04
C ASP A 35 23.53 3.02 -2.08
N ALA A 36 22.21 2.97 -2.32
CA ALA A 36 21.48 1.72 -2.50
C ALA A 36 22.01 0.88 -3.66
N LEU A 37 22.40 1.53 -4.77
CA LEU A 37 22.97 0.88 -5.95
C LEU A 37 24.44 0.46 -5.75
N ARG A 38 25.27 1.31 -5.14
CA ARG A 38 26.71 1.09 -4.92
C ARG A 38 27.01 0.09 -3.82
N LEU A 39 26.19 0.04 -2.77
CA LEU A 39 26.40 -0.88 -1.66
C LEU A 39 26.27 -2.35 -2.06
N GLY A 40 25.79 -2.68 -3.26
CA GLY A 40 25.47 -4.06 -3.64
C GLY A 40 24.44 -4.71 -2.70
N ASN A 41 23.83 -3.91 -1.81
CA ASN A 41 22.93 -4.34 -0.75
C ASN A 41 21.50 -4.55 -1.27
N LEU A 42 21.22 -4.13 -2.50
CA LEU A 42 20.16 -4.73 -3.30
C LEU A 42 20.62 -6.12 -3.73
N LYS A 43 20.75 -7.05 -2.77
CA LYS A 43 20.81 -8.47 -3.11
C LYS A 43 19.50 -8.75 -3.84
N PRO A 44 19.50 -9.10 -5.14
CA PRO A 44 18.26 -9.29 -5.89
C PRO A 44 17.36 -10.36 -5.24
N HIS A 45 17.97 -11.23 -4.43
CA HIS A 45 17.33 -12.29 -3.65
C HIS A 45 16.92 -11.90 -2.22
N SER A 46 17.36 -10.76 -1.64
CA SER A 46 16.96 -10.40 -0.26
C SER A 46 15.52 -9.93 -0.14
N LEU A 47 14.91 -9.54 -1.27
CA LEU A 47 13.50 -9.14 -1.37
C LEU A 47 12.69 -10.13 -2.21
N GLU A 48 13.21 -11.33 -2.47
CA GLU A 48 12.36 -12.40 -3.01
C GLU A 48 11.21 -12.70 -2.05
N PHE A 49 10.05 -13.03 -2.61
CA PHE A 49 8.92 -13.44 -1.81
C PHE A 49 9.29 -14.68 -1.01
N ASN A 50 8.89 -14.72 0.26
CA ASN A 50 9.19 -15.81 1.18
C ASN A 50 8.08 -16.88 1.11
N SER A 51 8.29 -17.97 1.85
CA SER A 51 7.34 -19.09 1.90
C SER A 51 5.97 -18.69 2.49
N GLU A 52 5.94 -17.72 3.39
CA GLU A 52 4.69 -17.19 3.96
C GLU A 52 3.84 -16.51 2.87
N ILE A 53 4.41 -15.54 2.14
CA ILE A 53 3.73 -14.82 1.06
C ILE A 53 3.34 -15.78 -0.06
N GLU A 54 4.20 -16.75 -0.38
CA GLU A 54 3.87 -17.77 -1.37
C GLU A 54 2.66 -18.62 -0.95
N LYS A 55 2.64 -19.12 0.29
CA LYS A 55 1.52 -19.91 0.81
C LYS A 55 0.23 -19.09 0.87
N ALA A 56 0.31 -17.81 1.26
CA ALA A 56 -0.84 -16.91 1.31
C ALA A 56 -1.42 -16.62 -0.08
N LEU A 57 -0.57 -16.37 -1.08
CA LEU A 57 -1.03 -15.87 -2.39
C LEU A 57 -1.22 -16.95 -3.45
N TYR A 58 -0.50 -18.07 -3.37
CA TYR A 58 -0.55 -19.13 -4.38
C TYR A 58 -1.95 -19.71 -4.63
N PRO A 59 -2.78 -19.97 -3.60
CA PRO A 59 -4.15 -20.46 -3.81
C PRO A 59 -4.99 -19.48 -4.62
N HIS A 60 -4.75 -18.18 -4.45
CA HIS A 60 -5.57 -17.10 -5.01
C HIS A 60 -5.01 -16.50 -6.31
N ARG A 61 -3.89 -17.02 -6.85
CA ARG A 61 -3.21 -16.45 -8.04
C ARG A 61 -4.13 -16.25 -9.26
N LYS A 62 -5.11 -17.13 -9.46
CA LYS A 62 -6.09 -17.01 -10.56
C LYS A 62 -7.07 -15.86 -10.33
N VAL A 63 -7.54 -15.68 -9.11
CA VAL A 63 -8.39 -14.55 -8.70
C VAL A 63 -7.61 -13.24 -8.88
N LEU A 64 -6.36 -13.18 -8.42
CA LEU A 64 -5.50 -12.00 -8.59
C LEU A 64 -5.25 -11.66 -10.07
N ALA A 65 -5.00 -12.67 -10.92
CA ALA A 65 -4.85 -12.45 -12.36
C ALA A 65 -6.16 -11.99 -13.04
N GLN A 66 -7.31 -12.49 -12.58
CA GLN A 66 -8.63 -12.05 -13.04
C GLN A 66 -8.95 -10.63 -12.60
N LEU A 67 -8.59 -10.22 -11.38
CA LEU A 67 -8.75 -8.84 -10.91
C LEU A 67 -8.01 -7.85 -11.81
N ILE A 68 -6.82 -8.22 -12.31
CA ILE A 68 -6.05 -7.39 -13.25
C ILE A 68 -6.72 -7.31 -14.62
N SER A 69 -7.26 -8.42 -15.10
CA SER A 69 -7.72 -8.53 -16.49
C SER A 69 -9.17 -8.07 -16.67
N ASN A 70 -10.04 -8.40 -15.71
CA ASN A 70 -11.47 -8.10 -15.74
C ASN A 70 -12.08 -8.20 -14.33
N PRO A 71 -11.93 -7.16 -13.49
CA PRO A 71 -12.40 -7.17 -12.11
C PRO A 71 -13.93 -7.30 -11.99
N ASN A 72 -14.69 -6.90 -13.01
CA ASN A 72 -16.15 -6.94 -13.01
C ASN A 72 -16.72 -8.37 -13.06
N LYS A 73 -15.94 -9.36 -13.50
CA LYS A 73 -16.38 -10.77 -13.59
C LYS A 73 -16.25 -11.54 -12.28
N LEU A 74 -15.48 -11.03 -11.32
CA LEU A 74 -15.30 -11.68 -10.04
C LEU A 74 -16.47 -11.34 -9.12
N ASP A 75 -16.88 -12.33 -8.34
CA ASP A 75 -17.85 -12.14 -7.26
C ASP A 75 -17.30 -11.14 -6.23
N ASP A 76 -18.15 -10.20 -5.84
CA ASP A 76 -17.84 -9.18 -4.85
C ASP A 76 -17.56 -9.82 -3.47
N ALA A 77 -18.21 -10.95 -3.16
CA ALA A 77 -18.03 -11.68 -1.91
C ALA A 77 -16.61 -12.28 -1.74
N LEU A 78 -15.85 -12.42 -2.83
CA LEU A 78 -14.47 -12.92 -2.78
C LEU A 78 -13.44 -11.82 -2.54
N VAL A 79 -13.82 -10.55 -2.72
CA VAL A 79 -12.91 -9.42 -2.74
C VAL A 79 -13.52 -8.27 -1.93
N PRO A 80 -13.35 -8.26 -0.59
CA PRO A 80 -13.93 -7.21 0.27
C PRO A 80 -13.55 -5.79 -0.16
N ALA A 81 -12.32 -5.62 -0.65
CA ALA A 81 -11.83 -4.36 -1.21
C ALA A 81 -12.69 -3.81 -2.38
N LYS A 82 -13.32 -4.71 -3.15
CA LYS A 82 -14.18 -4.36 -4.28
C LYS A 82 -15.53 -3.85 -3.79
N VAL A 83 -16.11 -4.50 -2.77
CA VAL A 83 -17.33 -4.04 -2.09
C VAL A 83 -17.14 -2.63 -1.54
N TRP A 84 -16.02 -2.41 -0.85
CA TRP A 84 -15.68 -1.08 -0.34
C TRP A 84 -15.54 -0.06 -1.48
N LEU A 85 -14.79 -0.37 -2.55
CA LEU A 85 -14.60 0.56 -3.67
C LEU A 85 -15.92 0.96 -4.34
N ASN A 86 -16.86 0.01 -4.46
CA ASN A 86 -18.19 0.25 -5.01
C ASN A 86 -19.09 1.11 -4.09
N SER A 87 -18.84 1.10 -2.78
CA SER A 87 -19.57 1.94 -1.83
C SER A 87 -19.20 3.42 -1.90
N LEU A 88 -18.05 3.76 -2.49
CA LEU A 88 -17.55 5.12 -2.56
C LEU A 88 -18.21 5.91 -3.71
N LYS A 89 -18.59 7.15 -3.42
CA LYS A 89 -19.09 8.10 -4.43
C LYS A 89 -18.02 8.49 -5.46
N LYS A 90 -16.74 8.46 -5.07
CA LYS A 90 -15.59 8.76 -5.93
C LYS A 90 -14.52 7.71 -5.69
N GLN A 91 -14.08 7.05 -6.75
CA GLN A 91 -13.06 6.02 -6.64
C GLN A 91 -11.68 6.66 -6.42
N PRO A 92 -10.94 6.23 -5.38
CA PRO A 92 -9.57 6.67 -5.16
C PRO A 92 -8.64 6.09 -6.24
N LEU A 93 -7.63 6.89 -6.61
CA LEU A 93 -6.58 6.46 -7.54
C LEU A 93 -5.64 5.41 -6.92
N VAL A 94 -5.49 5.43 -5.59
CA VAL A 94 -4.60 4.53 -4.85
C VAL A 94 -5.25 4.13 -3.53
N ILE A 95 -5.08 2.86 -3.17
CA ILE A 95 -5.51 2.32 -1.87
C ILE A 95 -4.23 2.13 -1.02
N HIS A 96 -4.10 2.90 0.06
CA HIS A 96 -2.85 3.04 0.83
C HIS A 96 -2.80 2.20 2.12
N TRP A 97 -3.74 1.30 2.32
CA TRP A 97 -3.82 0.53 3.56
C TRP A 97 -2.80 -0.59 3.59
N THR A 98 -2.14 -0.77 4.73
CA THR A 98 -1.04 -1.73 4.86
C THR A 98 -1.29 -2.77 5.94
N GLY A 99 -2.25 -2.60 6.86
CA GLY A 99 -2.58 -3.63 7.85
C GLY A 99 -1.43 -4.03 8.79
N GLY A 100 -0.39 -3.21 8.89
CA GLY A 100 0.83 -3.53 9.64
C GLY A 100 1.88 -4.32 8.85
N LEU A 101 1.70 -4.49 7.54
CA LEU A 101 2.73 -5.01 6.65
C LEU A 101 3.92 -4.03 6.58
N THR A 102 5.12 -4.58 6.71
CA THR A 102 6.35 -3.79 6.61
C THR A 102 6.66 -3.41 5.16
N LEU A 103 7.54 -2.43 4.94
CA LEU A 103 8.03 -2.10 3.58
C LEU A 103 8.64 -3.32 2.86
N ASN A 104 9.29 -4.22 3.61
CA ASN A 104 9.81 -5.47 3.07
C ASN A 104 8.69 -6.44 2.67
N ASP A 105 7.61 -6.54 3.44
CA ASP A 105 6.44 -7.34 3.07
C ASP A 105 5.82 -6.82 1.78
N LEU A 106 5.60 -5.50 1.68
CA LEU A 106 5.06 -4.87 0.48
C LEU A 106 5.94 -5.11 -0.75
N ALA A 107 7.26 -4.95 -0.61
CA ALA A 107 8.21 -5.23 -1.68
C ALA A 107 8.16 -6.71 -2.12
N ARG A 108 8.04 -7.65 -1.17
CA ARG A 108 7.93 -9.08 -1.46
C ARG A 108 6.61 -9.44 -2.13
N ILE A 109 5.50 -8.85 -1.70
CA ILE A 109 4.19 -9.02 -2.36
C ILE A 109 4.26 -8.51 -3.81
N ASN A 110 4.84 -7.33 -4.03
CA ASN A 110 5.09 -6.79 -5.37
C ASN A 110 5.93 -7.75 -6.24
N ASN A 111 7.00 -8.31 -5.68
CA ASN A 111 7.85 -9.26 -6.37
C ASN A 111 7.12 -10.58 -6.70
N TYR A 112 6.27 -11.07 -5.79
CA TYR A 112 5.38 -12.21 -6.06
C TYR A 112 4.44 -11.91 -7.22
N PHE A 113 3.80 -10.74 -7.23
CA PHE A 113 2.93 -10.32 -8.31
C PHE A 113 3.62 -10.34 -9.67
N PHE A 114 4.80 -9.71 -9.72
CA PHE A 114 5.57 -9.61 -10.94
C PHE A 114 6.00 -10.98 -11.46
N ARG A 115 6.45 -11.87 -10.57
CA ARG A 115 7.00 -13.18 -10.94
C ARG A 115 5.93 -14.25 -11.17
N CYS A 116 4.79 -14.18 -10.49
CA CYS A 116 3.83 -15.28 -10.41
C CYS A 116 2.44 -14.92 -10.92
N VAL A 117 2.00 -13.67 -10.82
CA VAL A 117 0.63 -13.28 -11.23
C VAL A 117 0.60 -12.67 -12.62
N LEU A 118 1.49 -11.71 -12.90
CA LEU A 118 1.50 -10.98 -14.18
C LEU A 118 1.79 -11.87 -15.40
N LYS A 119 2.44 -13.03 -15.20
CA LYS A 119 2.66 -14.04 -16.27
C LYS A 119 1.35 -14.54 -16.89
N PHE A 120 0.25 -14.50 -16.13
CA PHE A 120 -1.06 -14.94 -16.61
C PHE A 120 -1.86 -13.82 -17.27
N SER A 121 -1.40 -12.57 -17.19
CA SER A 121 -2.09 -11.43 -17.77
C SER A 121 -1.53 -11.10 -19.15
N LYS A 122 -2.43 -10.93 -20.14
CA LYS A 122 -2.06 -10.49 -21.50
C LYS A 122 -1.66 -9.00 -21.55
N LYS A 123 -2.07 -8.21 -20.55
CA LYS A 123 -1.76 -6.78 -20.40
C LYS A 123 -1.27 -6.52 -18.99
N CYS A 124 -0.24 -5.68 -18.83
CA CYS A 124 0.20 -5.21 -17.52
C CYS A 124 -0.34 -3.77 -17.35
N PRO A 125 -1.47 -3.57 -16.65
CA PRO A 125 -2.05 -2.24 -16.50
C PRO A 125 -1.23 -1.44 -15.48
N LEU A 126 -0.91 -0.17 -15.77
CA LEU A 126 0.01 0.64 -14.95
C LEU A 126 -0.37 0.76 -13.47
N ASP A 127 -1.65 0.56 -13.13
CA ASP A 127 -2.23 0.71 -11.80
C ASP A 127 -2.27 -0.59 -10.98
N TRP A 128 -1.79 -1.73 -11.50
CA TRP A 128 -1.86 -3.02 -10.78
C TRP A 128 -1.20 -2.97 -9.40
N ALA A 129 -0.17 -2.13 -9.25
CA ALA A 129 0.64 -1.98 -8.03
C ALA A 129 0.01 -1.02 -7.00
N THR A 130 -1.01 -0.27 -7.38
CA THR A 130 -1.64 0.77 -6.53
C THR A 130 -3.16 0.62 -6.40
N GLY A 131 -3.77 -0.26 -7.19
CA GLY A 131 -5.20 -0.44 -7.28
C GLY A 131 -5.76 -1.59 -6.43
N LEU A 132 -6.97 -1.99 -6.81
CA LEU A 132 -7.78 -3.03 -6.14
C LEU A 132 -7.02 -4.35 -5.95
N THR A 133 -6.28 -4.79 -6.98
CA THR A 133 -5.58 -6.06 -6.96
C THR A 133 -4.50 -6.13 -5.89
N MET A 134 -3.69 -5.08 -5.75
CA MET A 134 -2.64 -5.04 -4.74
C MET A 134 -3.22 -5.01 -3.34
N SER A 135 -4.30 -4.26 -3.15
CA SER A 135 -5.03 -4.18 -1.87
C SER A 135 -5.58 -5.55 -1.46
N HIS A 136 -6.15 -6.27 -2.42
CA HIS A 136 -6.63 -7.63 -2.17
C HIS A 136 -5.48 -8.59 -1.87
N ALA A 137 -4.33 -8.45 -2.52
CA ALA A 137 -3.15 -9.26 -2.19
C ALA A 137 -2.66 -9.03 -0.75
N GLN A 138 -2.60 -7.77 -0.32
CA GLN A 138 -2.25 -7.41 1.05
C GLN A 138 -3.27 -8.01 2.03
N THR A 139 -4.57 -7.92 1.71
CA THR A 139 -5.65 -8.55 2.46
C THR A 139 -5.40 -10.04 2.67
N LEU A 140 -5.07 -10.77 1.62
CA LEU A 140 -4.80 -12.22 1.69
C LEU A 140 -3.60 -12.54 2.57
N VAL A 141 -2.53 -11.74 2.52
CA VAL A 141 -1.36 -11.94 3.39
C VAL A 141 -1.70 -11.66 4.85
N VAL A 142 -2.45 -10.59 5.13
CA VAL A 142 -2.92 -10.27 6.49
C VAL A 142 -3.85 -11.37 7.01
N ALA A 143 -4.81 -11.83 6.20
CA ALA A 143 -5.71 -12.93 6.50
C ALA A 143 -4.95 -14.22 6.83
N TYR A 144 -3.92 -14.55 6.05
CA TYR A 144 -3.07 -15.71 6.31
C TYR A 144 -2.26 -15.58 7.61
N ARG A 145 -1.60 -14.43 7.80
CA ARG A 145 -0.71 -14.17 8.94
C ARG A 145 -1.46 -14.16 10.27
N HIS A 146 -2.68 -13.65 10.28
CA HIS A 146 -3.51 -13.51 11.48
C HIS A 146 -4.64 -14.53 11.56
N ARG A 147 -4.61 -15.58 10.72
CA ARG A 147 -5.68 -16.56 10.62
C ARG A 147 -6.07 -17.13 11.98
N GLU A 148 -5.11 -17.63 12.74
CA GLU A 148 -5.36 -18.24 14.05
C GLU A 148 -6.03 -17.28 15.04
N LEU A 149 -5.69 -15.99 14.97
CA LEU A 149 -6.33 -14.96 15.79
C LEU A 149 -7.79 -14.72 15.37
N PHE A 150 -8.05 -14.65 14.07
CA PHE A 150 -9.41 -14.45 13.55
C PHE A 150 -10.31 -15.65 13.82
N LEU A 151 -9.78 -16.87 13.80
CA LEU A 151 -10.57 -18.07 14.10
C LEU A 151 -10.97 -18.20 15.58
N GLN A 152 -10.40 -17.38 16.47
CA GLN A 152 -10.79 -17.31 17.88
C GLN A 152 -11.93 -16.30 18.13
N ASP A 153 -12.34 -15.55 17.10
CA ASP A 153 -13.44 -14.59 17.18
C ASP A 153 -14.78 -15.33 17.41
N GLU A 154 -15.62 -14.81 18.31
CA GLU A 154 -16.94 -15.37 18.63
C GLU A 154 -17.87 -15.35 17.41
N GLU A 155 -17.64 -14.43 16.47
CA GLU A 155 -18.39 -14.31 15.21
C GLU A 155 -17.93 -15.33 14.15
N CYS A 156 -16.86 -16.09 14.39
CA CYS A 156 -16.33 -17.04 13.43
C CYS A 156 -17.35 -18.16 13.15
N PRO A 157 -17.67 -18.45 11.87
CA PRO A 157 -18.58 -19.54 11.52
C PRO A 157 -18.01 -20.91 11.94
N PRO A 158 -18.89 -21.91 12.18
CA PRO A 158 -18.48 -23.24 12.61
C PRO A 158 -17.58 -23.95 11.60
N GLU A 159 -16.64 -24.76 12.11
CA GLU A 159 -15.58 -25.41 11.30
C GLU A 159 -16.09 -26.34 10.17
N ALA A 160 -17.37 -26.69 10.18
CA ALA A 160 -17.98 -27.57 9.19
C ALA A 160 -18.01 -26.99 7.76
N GLU A 161 -17.80 -25.68 7.59
CA GLU A 161 -17.85 -24.99 6.31
C GLU A 161 -16.52 -24.30 5.97
N SER A 162 -15.53 -25.06 5.48
CA SER A 162 -14.19 -24.55 5.15
C SER A 162 -14.18 -23.29 4.28
N GLU A 163 -15.10 -23.18 3.31
CA GLU A 163 -15.20 -22.01 2.43
C GLU A 163 -15.72 -20.77 3.17
N SER A 164 -16.62 -20.96 4.15
CA SER A 164 -17.15 -19.91 5.01
C SER A 164 -16.06 -19.37 5.94
N ILE A 165 -15.25 -20.25 6.50
CA ILE A 165 -14.10 -19.90 7.35
C ILE A 165 -13.05 -19.10 6.56
N ASP A 166 -12.72 -19.55 5.34
CA ASP A 166 -11.76 -18.85 4.49
C ASP A 166 -12.25 -17.44 4.14
N ARG A 167 -13.55 -17.32 3.82
CA ARG A 167 -14.17 -16.02 3.54
C ARG A 167 -14.15 -15.09 4.75
N PHE A 168 -14.53 -15.61 5.91
CA PHE A 168 -14.49 -14.87 7.18
C PHE A 168 -13.07 -14.36 7.49
N ALA A 169 -12.05 -15.20 7.34
CA ALA A 169 -10.66 -14.79 7.54
C ALA A 169 -10.21 -13.70 6.57
N ILE A 170 -10.68 -13.72 5.32
CA ILE A 170 -10.41 -12.68 4.31
C ILE A 170 -11.12 -11.37 4.67
N GLU A 171 -12.36 -11.43 5.15
CA GLU A 171 -13.12 -10.27 5.62
C GLU A 171 -12.45 -9.61 6.83
N LYS A 172 -12.13 -10.37 7.88
CA LYS A 172 -11.36 -9.87 9.04
C LYS A 172 -9.97 -9.37 8.64
N GLY A 173 -9.36 -10.00 7.64
CA GLY A 173 -8.11 -9.53 7.04
C GLY A 173 -8.24 -8.14 6.39
N TRP A 174 -9.37 -7.86 5.74
CA TRP A 174 -9.66 -6.56 5.14
C TRP A 174 -9.97 -5.51 6.19
N GLU A 175 -10.82 -5.83 7.17
CA GLU A 175 -11.09 -4.97 8.33
C GLU A 175 -9.77 -4.58 9.00
N ARG A 176 -8.90 -5.54 9.31
CA ARG A 176 -7.58 -5.26 9.85
C ARG A 176 -6.72 -4.41 8.91
N LEU A 177 -6.78 -4.61 7.59
CA LEU A 177 -6.03 -3.80 6.65
C LEU A 177 -6.44 -2.31 6.75
N VAL A 178 -7.75 -2.05 6.83
CA VAL A 178 -8.36 -0.72 6.91
C VAL A 178 -8.19 -0.09 8.29
N ASP A 179 -8.46 -0.85 9.35
CA ASP A 179 -8.51 -0.40 10.74
C ASP A 179 -7.13 -0.29 11.39
N PHE A 180 -6.14 -1.06 10.90
CA PHE A 180 -4.80 -1.02 11.48
C PHE A 180 -4.04 0.23 11.00
N THR A 181 -4.04 1.24 11.86
CA THR A 181 -3.38 2.53 11.66
C THR A 181 -1.86 2.48 11.88
N GLY A 182 -1.33 1.31 12.24
CA GLY A 182 0.10 1.08 12.44
C GLY A 182 0.51 1.02 13.91
N CYS A 183 1.77 0.65 14.11
CA CYS A 183 2.55 1.16 15.23
C CYS A 183 3.45 2.29 14.71
N THR A 184 3.83 3.21 15.58
CA THR A 184 4.90 4.18 15.34
C THR A 184 6.25 3.45 15.10
N THR A 185 7.27 4.16 14.60
CA THR A 185 8.61 3.59 14.34
C THR A 185 9.28 3.01 15.60
N ASP A 186 8.79 3.37 16.78
CA ASP A 186 9.14 2.83 18.11
C ASP A 186 8.18 1.74 18.61
N VAL A 187 7.38 1.13 17.72
CA VAL A 187 6.54 -0.07 17.99
C VAL A 187 5.39 0.21 18.99
N LYS A 188 5.04 1.48 19.24
CA LYS A 188 3.86 1.81 20.06
C LYS A 188 2.60 1.86 19.21
N ILE A 189 1.49 1.42 19.80
CA ILE A 189 0.15 1.51 19.21
C ILE A 189 -0.15 2.98 18.87
N LYS A 190 -0.49 3.23 17.61
CA LYS A 190 -0.82 4.58 17.14
C LYS A 190 -2.22 4.97 17.67
N PRO A 191 -2.41 6.19 18.20
CA PRO A 191 -3.73 6.63 18.65
C PRO A 191 -4.75 6.66 17.50
N GLU A 192 -6.04 6.60 17.83
CA GLU A 192 -7.16 6.75 16.88
C GLU A 192 -6.91 7.96 15.97
N VAL A 193 -6.96 7.72 14.67
CA VAL A 193 -6.48 8.65 13.65
C VAL A 193 -7.44 9.82 13.54
N VAL A 194 -7.03 10.98 14.06
CA VAL A 194 -7.16 12.21 13.27
C VAL A 194 -6.07 12.09 12.21
N ASP A 195 -6.46 12.12 10.93
CA ASP A 195 -5.55 12.13 9.80
C ASP A 195 -4.71 13.41 9.88
N VAL A 196 -3.57 13.33 10.57
CA VAL A 196 -2.69 14.47 10.85
C VAL A 196 -2.17 15.06 9.54
N ASP A 197 -2.11 14.28 8.46
CA ASP A 197 -1.73 14.80 7.15
C ASP A 197 -2.86 15.65 6.56
N MET A 198 -4.13 15.27 6.71
CA MET A 198 -5.28 16.10 6.33
C MET A 198 -5.47 17.31 7.25
N GLU A 199 -5.31 17.16 8.56
CA GLU A 199 -5.39 18.29 9.49
C GLU A 199 -4.24 19.28 9.28
N ALA A 200 -3.01 18.79 9.06
CA ALA A 200 -1.88 19.63 8.71
C ALA A 200 -2.07 20.30 7.34
N LEU A 201 -2.66 19.62 6.35
CA LEU A 201 -3.00 20.22 5.06
C LEU A 201 -4.09 21.27 5.18
N ILE A 202 -5.14 21.05 5.98
CA ILE A 202 -6.22 22.02 6.24
C ILE A 202 -5.67 23.22 7.03
N LEU A 203 -4.80 23.00 8.02
CA LEU A 203 -4.16 24.09 8.79
C LEU A 203 -3.15 24.86 7.94
N LEU A 204 -2.43 24.18 7.04
CA LEU A 204 -1.53 24.80 6.08
C LEU A 204 -2.30 25.63 5.06
N GLU A 205 -3.36 25.08 4.46
CA GLU A 205 -4.23 25.76 3.51
C GLU A 205 -4.89 26.97 4.18
N LYS A 206 -5.43 26.79 5.39
CA LYS A 206 -6.00 27.87 6.18
C LYS A 206 -4.99 28.98 6.46
N ARG A 207 -3.72 28.68 6.75
CA ARG A 207 -2.66 29.69 6.98
C ARG A 207 -2.11 30.30 5.70
N MET A 208 -2.05 29.55 4.60
CA MET A 208 -1.54 30.02 3.31
C MET A 208 -2.53 30.91 2.56
N PHE A 209 -3.83 30.71 2.79
CA PHE A 209 -4.91 31.44 2.14
C PHE A 209 -5.78 32.25 3.12
N ASP A 210 -5.36 32.37 4.39
CA ASP A 210 -5.97 33.33 5.34
C ASP A 210 -5.64 34.75 4.90
N THR A 211 -6.68 35.54 4.62
CA THR A 211 -6.58 36.97 4.29
C THR A 211 -6.83 37.87 5.51
N SER A 212 -6.84 37.30 6.72
CA SER A 212 -6.97 38.07 7.95
C SER A 212 -5.72 38.90 8.26
N GLU A 213 -5.89 40.04 8.95
CA GLU A 213 -4.80 41.00 9.24
C GLU A 213 -3.62 40.39 10.04
N ASP A 214 -3.80 39.22 10.66
CA ASP A 214 -2.81 38.54 11.49
C ASP A 214 -1.72 37.78 10.70
N THR A 215 -1.88 37.50 9.39
CA THR A 215 -0.89 36.72 8.61
C THR A 215 0.26 37.55 8.03
N GLY A 216 0.27 38.87 8.24
CA GLY A 216 1.36 39.74 7.80
C GLY A 216 1.62 39.67 6.28
N PHE A 217 2.77 40.22 5.84
CA PHE A 217 3.07 40.51 4.43
C PHE A 217 3.06 39.30 3.47
N ALA A 218 2.97 38.06 3.97
CA ALA A 218 2.95 36.84 3.16
C ALA A 218 1.56 36.47 2.61
N GLY A 219 0.47 37.01 3.18
CA GLY A 219 -0.91 36.69 2.75
C GLY A 219 -1.46 37.57 1.62
N ASN A 220 -0.82 38.70 1.32
CA ASN A 220 -1.45 39.76 0.49
C ASN A 220 -0.92 39.91 -0.95
N HIS A 221 0.10 39.15 -1.37
CA HIS A 221 0.64 39.31 -2.73
C HIS A 221 1.03 37.97 -3.36
N GLN A 222 0.04 37.30 -3.96
CA GLN A 222 0.24 36.53 -5.20
C GLN A 222 -0.10 37.42 -6.39
#